data_AF-A0A381ZE26-F1
#
_entry.id   AF-A0A381ZE26-F1
#
_cell.length_a   1.000
_cell.length_b   1.000
_cell.length_c   1.000
_cell.angle_alpha   90.00
_cell.angle_beta   90.00
_cell.angle_gamma   90.00
#
_symmetry.space_group_name_H-M   'P 1'
#
loop_
_entity.id
_entity.type
_entity.pdbx_description
1 polymer ?
#
loop_
_entity_poly.entity_id
_entity_poly.type
_entity_poly.pdbx_seq_one_letter_code
_entity_poly.pdbx_strand_id
1 'polypeptide(L)'
;MGSFGIAGVDWQERINWDRLRKYRLESARARMKANGLGAMLCMYDENVRYITSTLTPGWNRLKPGLRYAMLCGDGAPILFEQGDIGIQIARHSPW
;
A
#
# COMPACT_ATOMS: atom_id res chain seq x y z
N MET A 1 -11.22 9.89 23.98
CA MET A 1 -12.00 8.89 23.21
C MET A 1 -11.45 8.84 21.80
N GLY A 2 -10.96 7.68 21.34
CA GLY A 2 -10.62 7.51 19.93
C GLY A 2 -11.92 7.49 19.11
N SER A 3 -12.01 8.31 18.07
CA SER A 3 -13.09 8.21 17.09
C SER A 3 -12.74 7.08 16.12
N PHE A 4 -13.55 6.04 16.05
CA PHE A 4 -13.36 4.89 15.13
C PHE A 4 -13.74 5.20 13.67
N GLY A 5 -13.92 6.49 13.35
CA GLY A 5 -14.31 6.97 12.04
C GLY A 5 -15.77 6.68 11.71
N ILE A 6 -16.33 7.45 10.77
CA ILE A 6 -17.73 7.29 10.34
C ILE A 6 -17.90 6.19 9.29
N ALA A 7 -16.84 5.46 8.94
CA ALA A 7 -16.78 4.59 7.75
C ALA A 7 -17.00 3.10 8.04
N GLY A 8 -16.70 2.58 9.24
CA GLY A 8 -17.01 1.19 9.61
C GLY A 8 -18.31 1.11 10.41
N VAL A 9 -19.36 0.50 9.85
CA VAL A 9 -20.59 0.14 10.59
C VAL A 9 -20.98 -1.28 10.21
N ASP A 10 -21.69 -1.96 11.11
CA ASP A 10 -22.12 -3.35 11.01
C ASP A 10 -23.40 -3.55 10.17
N TRP A 11 -24.21 -2.51 9.99
CA TRP A 11 -25.50 -2.56 9.29
C TRP A 11 -25.44 -2.14 7.80
N GLN A 12 -24.26 -1.81 7.27
CA GLN A 12 -24.03 -1.50 5.85
C GLN A 12 -22.74 -2.16 5.35
N GLU A 13 -22.76 -2.72 4.14
CA GLU A 13 -21.57 -3.41 3.56
C GLU A 13 -20.34 -2.49 3.47
N ARG A 14 -20.54 -1.20 3.12
CA ARG A 14 -19.50 -0.18 2.92
C ARG A 14 -18.25 -0.72 2.23
N ILE A 15 -17.05 -0.39 2.73
CA ILE A 15 -15.80 -0.77 2.09
C ILE A 15 -15.24 -2.01 2.79
N ASN A 16 -15.18 -3.11 2.05
CA ASN A 16 -14.36 -4.25 2.43
C ASN A 16 -12.89 -3.96 2.11
N TRP A 17 -12.13 -3.52 3.13
CA TRP A 17 -10.73 -3.11 2.98
C TRP A 17 -9.80 -4.26 2.60
N ASP A 18 -10.01 -5.47 3.14
CA ASP A 18 -9.20 -6.64 2.78
C ASP A 18 -9.38 -7.02 1.32
N ARG A 19 -10.62 -7.05 0.84
CA ARG A 19 -10.93 -7.28 -0.57
C ARG A 19 -10.26 -6.21 -1.45
N LEU A 20 -10.32 -4.94 -1.04
CA LEU A 20 -9.71 -3.84 -1.78
C LEU A 20 -8.17 -3.94 -1.84
N ARG A 21 -7.51 -4.29 -0.73
CA ARG A 21 -6.06 -4.50 -0.67
C ARG A 21 -5.62 -5.59 -1.64
N LYS A 22 -6.27 -6.76 -1.56
CA LYS A 22 -6.01 -7.92 -2.43
C LYS A 22 -6.26 -7.57 -3.90
N TYR A 23 -7.40 -6.95 -4.20
CA TYR A 23 -7.76 -6.55 -5.56
C TYR A 23 -6.70 -5.66 -6.21
N ARG A 24 -6.21 -4.63 -5.50
CA ARG A 24 -5.18 -3.72 -6.04
C ARG A 24 -3.85 -4.44 -6.30
N LEU A 25 -3.40 -5.25 -5.34
CA LEU A 25 -2.15 -5.99 -5.47
C LEU A 25 -2.19 -6.97 -6.66
N GLU A 26 -3.26 -7.76 -6.76
CA GLU A 26 -3.42 -8.73 -7.84
C GLU A 26 -3.64 -8.07 -9.20
N SER A 27 -4.32 -6.93 -9.24
CA SER A 27 -4.43 -6.12 -10.47
C SER A 27 -3.06 -5.62 -10.94
N ALA A 28 -2.20 -5.16 -10.01
CA ALA A 28 -0.84 -4.75 -10.33
C ALA A 28 0.00 -5.92 -10.85
N ARG A 29 -0.07 -7.10 -10.21
CA ARG A 29 0.60 -8.32 -10.69
C ARG A 29 0.14 -8.73 -12.08
N ALA A 30 -1.17 -8.75 -12.32
CA ALA A 30 -1.74 -9.13 -13.61
C ALA A 30 -1.21 -8.22 -14.72
N ARG A 31 -1.14 -6.90 -14.48
CA ARG A 31 -0.57 -5.94 -15.44
C ARG A 31 0.94 -6.12 -15.60
N MET A 32 1.68 -6.35 -14.53
CA MET A 32 3.11 -6.62 -14.56
C MET A 32 3.42 -7.85 -15.44
N LYS A 33 2.69 -8.96 -15.22
CA LYS A 33 2.81 -10.20 -16.00
C LYS A 33 2.42 -10.02 -17.47
N ALA A 34 1.33 -9.29 -17.73
CA ALA A 34 0.89 -9.01 -19.10
C ALA A 34 1.92 -8.20 -19.91
N ASN A 35 2.80 -7.46 -19.24
CA ASN A 35 3.89 -6.70 -19.86
C ASN A 35 5.26 -7.42 -19.77
N GLY A 36 5.29 -8.69 -19.37
CA GLY A 36 6.54 -9.47 -19.28
C GLY A 36 7.54 -8.97 -18.24
N LEU A 37 7.07 -8.21 -17.23
CA LEU A 37 7.94 -7.64 -16.20
C LEU A 37 8.12 -8.63 -15.04
N GLY A 38 9.37 -8.84 -14.60
CA GLY A 38 9.67 -9.66 -13.42
C GLY A 38 9.48 -8.91 -12.09
N ALA A 39 9.61 -7.59 -12.12
CA ALA A 39 9.42 -6.73 -10.95
C ALA A 39 9.01 -5.31 -11.34
N MET A 40 8.43 -4.58 -10.38
CA MET A 40 8.09 -3.17 -10.48
C MET A 40 8.60 -2.41 -9.26
N LEU A 41 9.40 -1.36 -9.49
CA LEU A 41 9.80 -0.39 -8.46
C LEU A 41 8.88 0.83 -8.54
N CYS A 42 8.15 1.09 -7.46
CA CYS A 42 7.26 2.24 -7.32
C CYS A 42 7.89 3.30 -6.41
N MET A 43 8.20 4.47 -6.96
CA MET A 43 8.80 5.59 -6.21
C MET A 43 7.81 6.72 -5.90
N TYR A 44 6.67 6.75 -6.59
CA TYR A 44 5.59 7.69 -6.30
C TYR A 44 4.63 7.14 -5.27
N ASP A 45 4.23 7.99 -4.35
CA ASP A 45 3.45 7.66 -3.16
C ASP A 45 2.12 6.99 -3.48
N GLU A 46 1.44 7.43 -4.54
CA GLU A 46 0.19 6.86 -5.01
C GLU A 46 0.36 5.41 -5.50
N ASN A 47 1.49 5.12 -6.16
CA ASN A 47 1.80 3.77 -6.63
C ASN A 47 2.21 2.87 -5.47
N VAL A 48 3.03 3.39 -4.54
CA VAL A 48 3.37 2.69 -3.30
C VAL A 48 2.11 2.40 -2.49
N ARG A 49 1.22 3.39 -2.33
CA ARG A 49 -0.08 3.25 -1.67
C ARG A 49 -0.94 2.21 -2.38
N TYR A 50 -0.94 2.17 -3.70
CA TYR A 50 -1.75 1.23 -4.46
C TYR A 50 -1.34 -0.22 -4.18
N ILE A 51 -0.04 -0.53 -4.24
CA ILE A 51 0.44 -1.91 -4.11
C ILE A 51 0.62 -2.36 -2.65
N THR A 52 0.92 -1.45 -1.72
CA THR A 52 1.15 -1.80 -0.30
C THR A 52 -0.04 -1.49 0.60
N SER A 53 -0.98 -0.65 0.15
CA SER A 53 -2.08 -0.10 0.94
C SER A 53 -1.68 0.67 2.21
N THR A 54 -0.39 0.96 2.40
CA THR A 54 0.13 1.76 3.53
C THR A 54 0.13 3.25 3.16
N LEU A 55 0.18 4.16 4.15
CA LEU A 55 0.22 5.62 3.92
C LEU A 55 1.41 6.23 4.65
N THR A 56 2.08 7.20 4.04
CA THR A 56 3.11 8.02 4.70
C THR A 56 2.62 9.47 4.80
N PRO A 57 3.19 10.32 5.68
CA PRO A 57 2.88 11.73 5.74
C PRO A 57 3.09 12.45 4.40
N GLY A 58 2.23 13.42 4.09
CA GLY A 58 2.18 14.05 2.76
C GLY A 58 3.46 14.77 2.33
N TRP A 59 4.35 15.15 3.25
CA TRP A 59 5.62 15.82 2.91
C TRP A 59 6.62 14.89 2.19
N ASN A 60 6.48 13.57 2.35
CA ASN A 60 7.26 12.57 1.61
C ASN A 60 6.92 12.53 0.12
N ARG A 61 5.69 12.93 -0.26
CA ARG A 61 5.23 12.94 -1.67
C ARG A 61 6.04 13.87 -2.56
N LEU A 62 6.66 14.90 -1.98
CA LEU A 62 7.42 15.90 -2.72
C LEU A 62 8.79 15.38 -3.18
N LYS A 63 9.26 14.24 -2.67
CA LYS A 63 10.58 13.69 -2.98
C LYS A 63 10.49 12.19 -3.27
N PRO A 64 10.39 11.79 -4.54
CA PRO A 64 10.45 10.38 -4.93
C PRO A 64 11.71 9.71 -4.36
N GLY A 65 11.55 8.53 -3.76
CA GLY A 65 12.66 7.74 -3.21
C GLY A 65 12.91 7.88 -1.70
N LEU A 66 12.27 8.84 -1.00
CA LEU A 66 12.24 8.80 0.49
C LEU A 66 11.45 7.59 1.01
N ARG A 67 10.47 7.17 0.21
CA ARG A 67 9.67 5.96 0.38
C ARG A 67 9.49 5.32 -0.99
N TYR A 68 9.64 4.01 -1.06
CA TYR A 68 9.42 3.26 -2.29
C TYR A 68 9.01 1.83 -1.97
N ALA A 69 8.39 1.17 -2.93
CA ALA A 69 8.00 -0.23 -2.79
C ALA A 69 8.37 -1.02 -4.04
N MET A 70 8.74 -2.27 -3.83
CA MET A 70 9.11 -3.19 -4.88
C MET A 70 8.15 -4.38 -4.89
N LEU A 71 7.55 -4.66 -6.05
CA LEU A 71 6.72 -5.83 -6.28
C LEU A 71 7.51 -6.82 -7.16
N CYS A 72 7.78 -8.03 -6.66
CA CYS A 72 8.56 -9.05 -7.38
C CYS A 72 7.71 -10.30 -7.61
N GLY A 73 7.47 -10.66 -8.88
CA GLY A 73 6.69 -11.85 -9.25
C GLY A 73 5.36 -11.95 -8.49
N ASP A 74 5.20 -13.06 -7.75
CA ASP A 74 4.02 -13.38 -6.93
C ASP A 74 4.24 -13.13 -5.41
N GLY A 75 5.42 -12.63 -5.01
CA GLY A 75 5.76 -12.34 -3.62
C GLY A 75 5.13 -11.04 -3.10
N ALA A 76 4.94 -10.91 -1.78
CA ALA A 76 4.40 -9.68 -1.18
C ALA A 76 5.27 -8.45 -1.54
N PRO A 77 4.67 -7.25 -1.69
CA PRO A 77 5.45 -6.03 -1.91
C PRO A 77 6.42 -5.78 -0.76
N ILE A 78 7.65 -5.41 -1.09
CA ILE A 78 8.65 -4.96 -0.11
C ILE A 78 8.51 -3.44 0.00
N LEU A 79 8.23 -2.93 1.20
CA LEU A 79 8.17 -1.50 1.49
C LEU A 79 9.49 -1.03 2.09
N PHE A 80 10.09 -0.02 1.47
CA PHE A 80 11.21 0.72 2.01
C PHE A 80 10.69 2.06 2.53
N GLU A 81 10.83 2.25 3.83
CA GLU A 81 10.27 3.40 4.54
C GLU A 81 11.36 4.13 5.32
N GLN A 82 11.14 5.41 5.58
CA GLN A 82 11.95 6.17 6.52
C GLN A 82 11.86 5.56 7.93
N GLY A 83 13.00 5.46 8.62
CA GLY A 83 13.16 4.60 9.81
C GLY A 83 12.13 4.80 10.92
N ASP A 84 11.86 6.04 11.32
CA ASP A 84 10.89 6.37 12.36
C ASP A 84 9.43 6.10 11.93
N ILE A 85 9.14 6.28 10.64
CA ILE A 85 7.83 6.04 10.05
C ILE A 85 7.56 4.53 9.90
N GLY A 86 8.58 3.73 9.58
CA GLY A 86 8.46 2.28 9.42
C GLY A 86 7.83 1.60 10.64
N ILE A 87 8.17 2.06 11.85
CA ILE A 87 7.57 1.60 13.11
C ILE A 87 6.05 1.87 13.15
N GLN A 88 5.64 3.06 12.70
CA GLN A 88 4.22 3.44 12.66
C GLN A 88 3.45 2.65 11.60
N ILE A 89 4.06 2.38 10.45
CA ILE A 89 3.47 1.51 9.43
C ILE A 89 3.22 0.12 10.00
N ALA A 90 4.23 -0.51 10.62
CA ALA A 90 4.08 -1.84 11.20
C ALA A 90 2.98 -1.89 12.27
N ARG A 91 2.85 -0.83 13.09
CA ARG A 91 1.81 -0.72 14.13
C ARG A 91 0.40 -0.55 13.55
N HIS A 92 0.24 0.27 12.52
CA HIS A 92 -1.08 0.70 12.04
C HIS A 92 -1.52 0.02 10.73
N SER A 93 -0.65 -0.75 10.10
CA SER A 93 -0.86 -1.43 8.82
C SER A 93 -0.26 -2.84 8.84
N PRO A 94 -0.74 -3.76 9.70
CA PRO A 94 -0.10 -5.05 9.99
C PRO A 94 -0.36 -6.15 8.93
N TRP A 95 -0.92 -5.79 7.78
CA TRP A 95 -1.25 -6.73 6.70
C TRP A 95 -0.04 -7.05 5.83
#